data_AF-A0A531MFP7-F1
#
_entry.id   AF-A0A531MFP7-F1
#
_cell.length_a   1.000
_cell.length_b   1.000
_cell.length_c   1.000
_cell.angle_alpha   90.00
_cell.angle_beta   90.00
_cell.angle_gamma   90.00
#
_symmetry.space_group_name_H-M   'P 1'
#
loop_
_entity.id
_entity.type
_entity.pdbx_description
1 polymer ?
#
loop_
_entity_poly.entity_id
_entity_poly.type
_entity_poly.pdbx_seq_one_letter_code
_entity_poly.pdbx_strand_id
1 'polypeptide(L)' 'RLVEAVVAAIGAIDGEGLKLPAVREGSVGIHARALGGASLPLSERFLIGSTTIARSA' A
#
# COMPACT_ATOMS: atom_id res chain seq x y z
N ARG A 1 -8.13 16.35 9.45
CA ARG A 1 -9.54 15.85 9.40
C ARG A 1 -9.68 14.41 8.89
N LEU A 2 -9.30 14.06 7.65
CA LEU A 2 -9.56 12.70 7.13
C LEU A 2 -8.84 11.60 7.94
N VAL A 3 -7.54 11.80 8.21
CA VAL A 3 -6.73 10.86 9.01
C VAL A 3 -7.34 10.64 10.39
N GLU A 4 -7.67 11.72 11.11
CA GLU A 4 -8.27 11.65 12.46
C GLU A 4 -9.61 10.92 12.45
N ALA A 5 -10.45 11.17 11.44
CA ALA A 5 -11.74 10.47 11.30
C ALA A 5 -11.56 8.97 11.06
N VAL A 6 -10.58 8.58 10.24
CA VAL A 6 -10.26 7.17 9.99
C VAL A 6 -9.67 6.50 11.24
N VAL A 7 -8.81 7.21 11.99
CA VAL A 7 -8.29 6.71 13.27
C VAL A 7 -9.44 6.41 14.24
N ALA A 8 -10.39 7.33 14.38
CA ALA A 8 -11.56 7.13 15.23
C ALA A 8 -12.43 5.95 14.75
N ALA A 9 -12.66 5.84 13.44
CA ALA A 9 -13.47 4.76 12.87
C ALA A 9 -12.81 3.38 13.04
N ILE A 10 -11.50 3.27 12.80
CA ILE A 10 -10.75 2.02 12.98
C ILE A 10 -10.73 1.61 14.46
N GLY A 11 -10.63 2.56 15.39
CA GLY A 11 -10.67 2.28 16.83
C GLY A 11 -12.02 1.71 17.33
N ALA A 12 -13.10 1.84 16.55
CA ALA A 12 -14.40 1.27 16.87
C ALA A 12 -14.59 -0.16 16.30
N ILE A 13 -13.65 -0.64 15.49
CA ILE A 13 -13.69 -2.00 14.94
C ILE A 13 -13.12 -2.97 15.99
N ASP A 14 -13.77 -4.11 16.17
CA ASP A 14 -13.22 -5.20 16.98
C ASP A 14 -11.95 -5.74 16.33
N GLY A 15 -10.81 -5.45 16.97
CA GLY A 15 -9.48 -5.85 16.56
C GLY A 15 -8.85 -6.82 17.55
N GLU A 16 -9.63 -7.64 18.24
CA GLU A 16 -9.10 -8.58 19.24
C GLU A 16 -7.92 -9.38 18.69
N GLY A 17 -6.83 -9.41 19.47
CA GLY A 17 -5.58 -10.08 19.10
C GLY A 17 -4.76 -9.37 18.00
N LEU A 18 -5.22 -8.24 17.46
CA LEU A 18 -4.54 -7.47 16.43
C LEU A 18 -4.04 -6.12 16.95
N LYS A 19 -2.83 -5.74 16.51
CA LYS A 19 -2.38 -4.35 16.61
C LYS A 19 -3.01 -3.57 15.47
N LEU A 20 -3.85 -2.58 15.82
CA LEU A 20 -4.47 -1.71 14.82
C LEU A 20 -3.40 -1.03 13.94
N PRO A 21 -3.64 -0.92 12.63
CA PRO A 21 -2.69 -0.31 11.71
C PRO A 21 -2.53 1.19 11.98
N ALA A 22 -1.33 1.72 11.76
CA ALA A 22 -1.08 3.14 11.87
C ALA A 22 -1.67 3.88 10.66
N VAL A 23 -2.59 4.81 10.91
CA VAL A 23 -3.16 5.68 9.88
C VAL A 23 -2.23 6.88 9.68
N ARG A 24 -1.84 7.16 8.44
CA ARG A 24 -0.92 8.25 8.09
C ARG A 24 -1.43 8.99 6.86
N GLU A 25 -1.11 10.27 6.78
CA GLU A 25 -1.36 11.04 5.57
C GLU A 25 -0.48 10.56 4.41
N GLY A 26 -1.03 10.57 3.20
CA GLY A 26 -0.31 10.22 1.99
C GLY A 26 0.72 11.30 1.64
N SER A 27 1.96 10.90 1.36
CA SER A 27 3.06 11.83 1.07
C SER A 27 3.21 12.21 -0.40
N VAL A 28 2.58 11.48 -1.32
CA VAL A 28 2.79 11.64 -2.77
C VAL A 28 1.88 12.72 -3.39
N GLY A 29 0.74 13.01 -2.76
CA GLY A 29 -0.20 14.02 -3.24
C GLY A 29 -0.96 13.60 -4.52
N ILE A 30 -1.25 14.56 -5.40
CA ILE A 30 -2.17 14.39 -6.54
C ILE A 30 -1.73 13.31 -7.55
N HIS A 31 -0.43 13.05 -7.65
CA HIS A 31 0.11 12.07 -8.59
C HIS A 31 0.17 10.64 -8.03
N ALA A 32 -0.30 10.39 -6.81
CA ALA A 32 -0.20 9.09 -6.14
C ALA A 32 -0.72 7.93 -7.00
N ARG A 33 -1.86 8.13 -7.68
CA ARG A 33 -2.45 7.11 -8.57
C ARG A 33 -1.58 6.83 -9.78
N ALA A 34 -1.06 7.87 -10.44
CA ALA A 34 -0.23 7.70 -11.63
C ALA A 34 1.11 7.04 -11.28
N LEU A 35 1.75 7.47 -10.19
CA LEU A 35 3.02 6.87 -9.74
C LEU A 35 2.84 5.41 -9.31
N GLY A 36 1.77 5.08 -8.57
CA GLY A 36 1.46 3.70 -8.21
C GLY A 36 1.12 2.82 -9.43
N GLY A 37 0.43 3.38 -10.43
CA GLY A 37 0.17 2.67 -11.68
C GLY A 37 1.44 2.37 -12.48
N ALA A 38 2.39 3.32 -12.49
CA ALA A 38 3.68 3.13 -13.16
C ALA A 38 4.63 2.20 -12.38
N SER A 39 4.51 2.10 -11.06
CA SER A 39 5.45 1.33 -10.24
C SER A 39 5.37 -0.17 -10.50
N LEU A 40 4.20 -0.74 -10.79
CA LEU A 40 4.04 -2.18 -11.03
C LEU A 40 4.85 -2.69 -12.24
N PRO A 41 4.67 -2.17 -13.47
CA PRO A 41 5.47 -2.65 -14.62
C PRO A 41 6.96 -2.33 -14.49
N LEU A 42 7.33 -1.26 -13.78
CA LEU A 42 8.73 -0.97 -13.46
C LEU A 42 9.30 -2.00 -12.47
N SER A 43 8.49 -2.40 -11.47
CA SER A 43 8.91 -3.40 -10.48
C SER A 43 9.10 -4.77 -11.12
N GLU A 44 8.19 -5.18 -12.00
CA GLU A 44 8.30 -6.43 -12.76
C GLU A 44 9.56 -6.46 -13.63
N ARG A 45 9.94 -5.33 -14.24
CA ARG A 45 11.11 -5.26 -15.13
C ARG A 45 12.44 -5.10 -14.40
N PHE A 46 12.45 -4.45 -13.24
CA PHE A 46 13.69 -3.94 -12.64
C PHE A 46 13.87 -4.25 -11.15
N LEU A 47 12.81 -4.52 -10.38
CA LEU A 47 12.92 -4.80 -8.93
C LEU A 47 13.09 -6.28 -8.62
N ILE A 48 12.45 -7.15 -9.40
CA ILE A 48 12.68 -8.60 -9.34
C ILE A 48 13.75 -8.88 -10.38
N GLY A 49 14.98 -9.18 -9.95
CA GLY A 49 16.07 -9.52 -10.89
C GLY A 49 15.65 -10.60 -11.88
N SER A 50 16.37 -10.72 -13.00
CA SER A 50 16.15 -11.63 -14.16
C SER A 50 15.86 -13.12 -13.86
N THR A 51 15.80 -13.54 -12.59
CA THR A 51 15.72 -14.93 -12.14
C THR A 51 14.36 -15.39 -11.60
N THR A 52 13.29 -14.57 -11.59
CA THR A 52 11.99 -15.01 -11.02
C THR A 52 10.91 -15.43 -12.04
N ILE A 53 11.09 -15.21 -13.35
CA ILE A 53 10.17 -15.80 -14.35
C ILE A 53 10.79 -17.07 -14.94
N ALA A 54 11.00 -18.05 -14.08
CA ALA A 54 11.09 -19.44 -14.49
C ALA A 54 10.03 -20.23 -13.71
N ARG A 55 8.87 -20.41 -14.38
CA ARG A 55 7.87 -21.48 -14.21
C ARG A 55 6.52 -21.06 -13.61
N SER A 56 5.59 -20.83 -14.53
CA SER A 56 4.29 -21.50 -14.49
C SER A 56 3.89 -21.78 -15.94
N ALA A 57 4.16 -23.03 -16.36
CA ALA A 57 3.52 -23.65 -17.50
C ALA A 57 2.06 -23.97 -17.17
#